data_AF-A0A2V8W0F6-F1
#
_entry.id   AF-A0A2V8W0F6-F1
#
_cell.length_a   1.000
_cell.length_b   1.000
_cell.length_c   1.000
_cell.angle_alpha   90.00
_cell.angle_beta   90.00
_cell.angle_gamma   90.00
#
_symmetry.space_group_name_H-M   'P 1'
#
loop_
_entity.id
_entity.type
_entity.pdbx_description
1 polymer ?
#
loop_
_entity_poly.entity_id
_entity_poly.type
_entity_poly.pdbx_seq_one_letter_code
_entity_poly.pdbx_strand_id
1 'polypeptide(L)'
;MPISIKNVETEQLARELSKETGETITEVIKKSLQDRLQRVRGRRHARGLPEQVEDILQRMDALPTVDERTEDEILGYDEDGIPASLPKNGSSRGD
;
A
#
# COMPACT_ATOMS: atom_id res chain seq x y z
N MET A 1 -1.55 33.28 2.74
CA MET A 1 -0.63 34.15 1.98
C MET A 1 -0.93 33.97 0.49
N PRO A 2 -1.23 35.02 -0.28
CA PRO A 2 -1.44 34.91 -1.71
C PRO A 2 -0.10 34.66 -2.43
N ILE A 3 -0.10 33.73 -3.39
CA ILE A 3 1.02 33.52 -4.31
C ILE A 3 0.87 34.48 -5.50
N SER A 4 1.91 35.24 -5.84
CA SER A 4 1.92 36.06 -7.06
C SER A 4 2.88 35.43 -8.06
N ILE A 5 2.35 35.00 -9.20
CA ILE A 5 3.12 34.40 -10.28
C ILE A 5 3.09 35.36 -11.47
N LYS A 6 4.24 35.96 -11.81
CA LYS A 6 4.40 36.85 -12.97
C LYS A 6 5.11 36.11 -14.09
N ASN A 7 4.37 35.25 -14.79
CA ASN A 7 4.88 34.47 -15.91
C ASN A 7 3.75 34.24 -16.93
N VAL A 8 3.97 34.69 -18.17
CA VAL A 8 2.96 34.68 -19.23
C VAL A 8 2.53 33.26 -19.60
N GLU A 9 3.49 32.33 -19.67
CA GLU A 9 3.23 30.93 -19.99
C GLU A 9 2.37 30.25 -18.92
N THR A 10 2.65 30.51 -17.63
CA THR A 10 1.87 29.97 -16.52
C THR A 10 0.43 30.49 -16.55
N GLU A 11 0.25 31.78 -16.86
CA GLU A 11 -1.08 32.36 -17.00
C GLU A 11 -1.85 31.74 -18.17
N GLN A 12 -1.19 31.53 -19.32
CA GLN A 12 -1.79 30.88 -20.49
C GLN A 12 -2.24 29.46 -20.16
N LEU A 13 -1.37 28.65 -19.55
CA LEU A 13 -1.69 27.28 -19.13
C LEU A 13 -2.85 27.23 -18.13
N ALA A 14 -2.86 28.13 -17.14
CA ALA A 14 -3.94 28.18 -16.17
C ALA A 14 -5.27 28.59 -16.80
N ARG A 15 -5.26 29.51 -17.78
CA ARG A 15 -6.45 29.93 -18.53
C ARG A 15 -6.97 28.83 -19.45
N GLU A 16 -6.08 28.13 -20.15
CA GLU A 16 -6.45 27.01 -21.01
C GLU A 16 -7.08 25.89 -20.19
N LEU A 17 -6.42 25.47 -19.11
CA LEU A 17 -6.94 24.41 -18.26
C LEU A 17 -8.25 24.81 -17.55
N SER A 18 -8.41 26.07 -17.15
CA SER A 18 -9.68 26.61 -16.65
C SER A 18 -10.82 26.58 -17.68
N LYS A 19 -10.52 26.84 -18.96
CA LYS A 19 -11.52 26.72 -20.04
C LYS A 19 -11.93 25.27 -20.28
N GLU A 20 -10.97 24.36 -20.27
CA GLU A 20 -11.21 22.92 -20.50
C GLU A 20 -11.98 22.27 -19.35
N THR A 21 -11.71 22.66 -18.09
CA THR A 21 -12.37 22.06 -16.92
C THR A 21 -13.64 22.80 -16.49
N GLY A 22 -13.86 24.04 -16.95
CA GLY A 22 -14.94 24.90 -16.49
C GLY A 22 -14.77 25.41 -15.05
N GLU A 23 -13.58 25.25 -14.47
CA GLU A 23 -13.26 25.65 -13.10
C GLU A 23 -12.59 27.03 -13.07
N THR A 24 -12.55 27.67 -11.90
CA THR A 24 -11.83 28.94 -11.78
C THR A 24 -10.32 28.75 -11.90
N ILE A 25 -9.61 29.79 -12.38
CA ILE A 25 -8.13 29.78 -12.47
C ILE A 25 -7.50 29.36 -11.12
N THR A 26 -8.03 29.85 -10.01
CA THR A 26 -7.55 29.51 -8.67
C THR A 26 -7.73 28.02 -8.33
N GLU A 27 -8.88 27.45 -8.65
CA GLU A 27 -9.16 26.03 -8.40
C GLU A 27 -8.26 25.13 -9.25
N VAL A 28 -8.10 25.47 -10.53
CA VAL A 28 -7.23 24.73 -11.43
C VAL A 28 -5.79 24.75 -10.95
N ILE A 29 -5.26 25.90 -10.56
CA ILE A 29 -3.90 26.00 -10.03
C ILE A 29 -3.76 25.17 -8.75
N LYS A 30 -4.74 25.27 -7.83
CA LYS A 30 -4.75 24.48 -6.60
C LYS A 30 -4.71 22.97 -6.89
N LYS A 31 -5.61 22.48 -7.76
CA LYS A 31 -5.69 21.06 -8.13
C LYS A 31 -4.42 20.57 -8.84
N SER A 32 -3.91 21.36 -9.79
CA SER A 32 -2.67 21.03 -10.51
C SER A 32 -1.47 20.87 -9.56
N LEU A 33 -1.36 21.75 -8.56
CA LEU A 33 -0.32 21.66 -7.53
C LEU A 33 -0.54 20.44 -6.61
N GLN A 34 -1.77 20.17 -6.21
CA GLN A 34 -2.12 18.99 -5.39
C GLN A 34 -1.77 17.68 -6.12
N ASP A 35 -2.16 17.56 -7.40
CA ASP A 35 -1.88 16.39 -8.23
C ASP A 35 -0.38 16.17 -8.39
N ARG A 36 0.38 17.24 -8.66
CA ARG A 36 1.84 17.14 -8.78
C ARG A 36 2.46 16.69 -7.47
N LEU A 37 2.01 17.26 -6.34
CA LEU A 37 2.51 16.91 -5.03
C LEU A 37 2.21 15.46 -4.67
N GLN A 38 1.01 14.96 -5.00
CA GLN A 38 0.63 13.56 -4.80
C GLN A 38 1.52 12.63 -5.61
N ARG A 39 1.77 12.92 -6.89
CA ARG A 39 2.67 12.12 -7.74
C ARG A 39 4.10 12.09 -7.21
N VAL A 40 4.62 13.23 -6.75
CA VAL A 40 5.97 13.31 -6.17
C VAL A 40 6.05 12.55 -4.85
N ARG A 41 5.06 12.69 -3.97
CA ARG A 41 4.98 11.95 -2.71
C ARG A 41 4.87 10.45 -2.92
N GLY A 42 4.01 10.00 -3.84
CA GLY A 42 3.86 8.59 -4.19
C GLY A 42 5.17 7.99 -4.72
N ARG A 43 5.88 8.71 -5.60
CA ARG A 43 7.21 8.29 -6.07
C ARG A 43 8.24 8.22 -4.95
N ARG A 44 8.23 9.17 -4.01
CA ARG A 44 9.13 9.18 -2.85
C ARG A 44 8.82 8.02 -1.89
N HIS A 45 7.55 7.71 -1.67
CA HIS A 45 7.13 6.60 -0.83
C HIS A 45 7.52 5.25 -1.46
N ALA A 46 7.29 5.08 -2.77
CA ALA A 46 7.71 3.87 -3.48
C ALA A 46 9.24 3.68 -3.47
N ARG A 47 10.01 4.77 -3.53
CA ARG A 47 11.48 4.75 -3.39
C ARG A 47 12.00 4.50 -1.98
N GLY A 48 11.15 4.59 -0.96
CA GLY A 48 11.53 4.31 0.43
C GLY A 48 10.89 3.03 0.97
N LEU A 49 10.04 2.37 0.17
CA LEU A 49 9.32 1.18 0.59
C LEU A 49 10.25 -0.04 0.67
N PRO A 50 11.14 -0.31 -0.31
CA PRO A 50 12.11 -1.41 -0.20
C PRO A 50 12.97 -1.30 1.06
N GLU A 51 13.47 -0.10 1.36
CA GLU A 51 14.31 0.17 2.53
C GLU A 51 13.53 -0.05 3.83
N GLN A 52 12.28 0.40 3.90
CA GLN A 52 11.42 0.15 5.06
C GLN A 52 11.09 -1.34 5.25
N VAL A 53 10.90 -2.09 4.17
CA VAL A 53 10.66 -3.53 4.23
C VAL A 53 11.91 -4.25 4.72
N GLU A 54 13.09 -3.88 4.21
CA GLU A 54 14.35 -4.46 4.63
C GLU A 54 14.66 -4.15 6.11
N ASP A 55 14.38 -2.93 6.58
CA ASP A 55 14.48 -2.57 8.00
C ASP A 55 13.53 -3.40 8.89
N ILE A 56 12.36 -3.80 8.40
CA ILE A 56 11.44 -4.69 9.12
C ILE A 56 12.00 -6.11 9.14
N LEU A 57 12.43 -6.64 8.00
CA LEU A 57 12.96 -7.99 7.89
C LEU A 57 14.21 -8.18 8.76
N GLN A 58 15.16 -7.24 8.74
CA GLN A 58 16.34 -7.29 9.61
C GLN A 58 15.98 -7.31 11.10
N ARG A 59 14.94 -6.57 11.50
CA ARG A 59 14.45 -6.61 12.89
C ARG A 59 13.81 -7.94 13.22
N MET A 60 13.09 -8.56 12.29
CA MET A 60 12.48 -9.88 12.49
C MET A 60 13.55 -10.98 12.57
N ASP A 61 14.56 -10.94 11.71
CA ASP A 61 15.67 -11.92 11.68
C ASP A 61 16.53 -11.87 12.96
N ALA A 62 16.57 -10.72 13.63
CA ALA A 62 17.30 -10.55 14.89
C ALA A 62 16.54 -11.09 16.13
N LEU A 63 15.26 -11.47 15.99
CA LEU A 63 14.47 -11.98 17.11
C LEU A 63 14.81 -13.46 17.39
N PRO A 64 14.84 -13.87 18.68
CA PRO A 64 15.05 -15.27 19.02
C PRO A 64 13.81 -16.11 18.66
N THR A 65 14.04 -17.33 18.17
CA THR A 65 12.97 -18.32 18.02
C THR A 65 12.45 -18.73 19.40
N VAL A 66 11.17 -18.49 19.65
CA VAL A 66 10.49 -18.82 20.92
C VAL A 66 9.63 -20.08 20.84
N ASP A 67 9.32 -20.52 19.61
CA ASP A 67 8.50 -21.70 19.32
C ASP A 67 9.15 -22.43 18.14
N GLU A 68 9.56 -23.67 18.36
CA GLU A 68 10.25 -24.50 17.37
C GLU A 68 9.28 -25.37 16.56
N ARG A 69 7.98 -25.27 16.82
CA ARG A 69 6.96 -25.97 16.04
C ARG A 69 7.07 -25.60 14.57
N THR A 70 6.83 -26.57 13.71
CA THR A 70 6.78 -26.34 12.27
C THR A 70 5.54 -25.52 11.90
N GLU A 71 5.53 -24.94 10.71
CA GLU A 71 4.37 -24.19 10.19
C GLU A 71 3.09 -25.01 10.27
N ASP A 72 3.15 -26.29 9.90
CA ASP A 72 2.01 -27.22 9.95
C ASP A 72 1.53 -27.48 11.39
N GLU A 73 2.46 -27.63 12.34
CA GLU A 73 2.15 -27.82 13.77
C GLU A 73 1.58 -26.55 14.43
N ILE A 74 1.99 -25.36 13.95
CA ILE A 74 1.45 -24.07 14.39
C ILE A 74 0.03 -23.88 13.83
N LEU A 75 -0.16 -24.19 12.55
CA LEU A 75 -1.45 -24.10 11.87
C LEU A 75 -2.44 -25.14 12.40
N GLY A 76 -1.97 -26.32 12.79
CA GLY A 76 -2.78 -27.38 13.41
C GLY A 76 -3.77 -28.04 12.45
N TYR A 77 -3.55 -27.89 11.14
CA TYR A 77 -4.31 -28.57 10.10
C TYR A 77 -3.51 -29.77 9.60
N ASP A 78 -4.20 -30.87 9.31
CA ASP A 78 -3.59 -31.98 8.57
C ASP A 78 -3.56 -31.72 7.06
N GLU A 79 -3.03 -32.67 6.30
CA GLU A 79 -2.87 -32.58 4.84
C GLU A 79 -4.20 -32.35 4.08
N ASP A 80 -5.34 -32.69 4.69
CA ASP A 80 -6.68 -32.47 4.12
C ASP A 80 -7.26 -31.10 4.50
N GLY A 81 -6.52 -30.27 5.24
CA GLY A 81 -7.00 -28.99 5.77
C GLY A 81 -8.01 -29.15 6.91
N ILE A 82 -8.05 -30.30 7.57
CA ILE A 82 -8.95 -30.55 8.71
C ILE A 82 -8.17 -30.22 10.00
N PRO A 83 -8.78 -29.48 10.95
CA PRO A 83 -8.17 -29.28 12.25
C PRO A 83 -7.83 -30.63 12.88
N ALA A 84 -6.54 -30.87 13.16
CA ALA A 84 -6.06 -32.12 13.72
C ALA A 84 -6.67 -32.43 15.10
N SER A 85 -7.31 -31.44 15.74
CA SER A 85 -8.06 -31.56 16.98
C SER A 85 -9.49 -32.14 16.84
N LEU A 86 -10.01 -32.32 15.62
CA LEU A 86 -11.35 -32.87 15.38
C LEU A 86 -11.29 -34.40 15.20
N PRO A 87 -12.22 -35.17 15.81
CA PRO A 87 -12.29 -36.61 15.59
C PRO A 87 -12.66 -36.91 14.14
N LYS A 88 -11.82 -37.70 13.45
CA LYS A 88 -12.07 -38.22 12.11
C LYS A 88 -13.20 -39.26 12.16
N ASN A 89 -14.45 -38.82 12.24
CA ASN A 89 -15.61 -39.71 12.14
C ASN A 89 -15.76 -40.22 10.71
N GLY A 90 -15.21 -41.40 10.43
CA GLY A 90 -15.28 -41.99 9.10
C GLY A 90 -14.57 -43.33 8.94
N SER A 91 -14.83 -44.32 9.81
CA SER A 91 -14.58 -45.72 9.45
C SER A 91 -15.91 -46.45 9.29
N SER A 92 -16.44 -46.39 8.08
CA SER A 92 -17.43 -47.34 7.59
C SER A 92 -16.81 -48.74 7.66
N ARG A 93 -17.27 -49.57 8.60
CA ARG A 93 -17.10 -51.03 8.53
C ARG A 93 -18.39 -51.60 8.00
N GLY A 94 -18.42 -51.79 6.68
CA GLY A 94 -19.25 -52.82 6.09
C GLY A 94 -18.61 -54.16 6.40
N ASP A 95 -19.39 -55.03 7.04
CA ASP A 95 -19.33 -56.49 6.93
C ASP A 95 -20.79 -56.98 6.93
#